data_AF-A0A136MTF7-F1
#
_entry.id   AF-A0A136MTF7-F1
#
_cell.length_a   1.000
_cell.length_b   1.000
_cell.length_c   1.000
_cell.angle_alpha   90.00
_cell.angle_beta   90.00
_cell.angle_gamma   90.00
#
_symmetry.space_group_name_H-M   'P 1'
#
loop_
_entity.id
_entity.type
_entity.pdbx_description
1 polymer ?
#
loop_
_entity_poly.entity_id
_entity_poly.type
_entity_poly.pdbx_seq_one_letter_code
_entity_poly.pdbx_strand_id
1 'polypeptide(L)'
;MQHFVEAFPLALISYAILFADLVTGQSLLESAKASRADDPVDVDLERSHYSIAIRNLAMSVLCPFFSTQGCLWTGAHVIILERWKRGREEMPSLFGGISSYYVLGIPVLYLCIPLITGVRPLMEATLFLTLALSAYVCASLAFKLPRSSTECGTLFLIGVGLAVFPPWIGLLAGLVLAGLLCGWKGHFETE
;
A
#
# COMPACT_ATOMS: atom_id res chain seq x y z
N MET A 1 -9.21 26.65 -14.19
CA MET A 1 -10.33 25.68 -14.21
C MET A 1 -10.00 24.41 -15.00
N GLN A 2 -9.37 24.49 -16.19
CA GLN A 2 -8.92 23.31 -16.95
C GLN A 2 -8.08 22.32 -16.12
N HIS A 3 -7.09 22.81 -15.37
CA HIS A 3 -6.24 21.96 -14.53
C HIS A 3 -6.98 21.17 -13.44
N PHE A 4 -8.11 21.67 -12.93
CA PHE A 4 -8.92 20.92 -11.94
C PHE A 4 -9.72 19.79 -12.59
N VAL A 5 -10.18 19.99 -13.83
CA VAL A 5 -10.89 18.96 -14.61
C VAL A 5 -9.91 17.87 -15.05
N GLU A 6 -8.69 18.24 -15.42
CA GLU A 6 -7.60 17.30 -15.76
C GLU A 6 -7.09 16.52 -14.55
N ALA A 7 -7.12 17.11 -13.35
CA ALA A 7 -6.68 16.46 -12.11
C ALA A 7 -7.71 15.46 -11.54
N PHE A 8 -8.97 15.54 -11.96
CA PHE A 8 -10.04 14.69 -11.40
C PHE A 8 -9.81 13.19 -11.62
N PRO A 9 -9.47 12.71 -12.84
CA PRO A 9 -9.12 11.30 -13.04
C PRO A 9 -7.91 10.86 -12.21
N LEU A 10 -6.92 11.74 -12.05
CA LEU A 10 -5.73 11.46 -11.27
C LEU A 10 -6.08 11.28 -9.79
N ALA A 11 -6.94 12.13 -9.23
CA ALA A 11 -7.42 12.02 -7.86
C ALA A 11 -8.18 10.71 -7.61
N LEU A 12 -8.99 10.25 -8.57
CA LEU A 12 -9.70 8.98 -8.48
C LEU A 12 -8.75 7.78 -8.44
N ILE A 13 -7.72 7.79 -9.31
CA ILE A 13 -6.68 6.75 -9.31
C ILE A 13 -5.92 6.77 -7.98
N SER A 14 -5.53 7.95 -7.50
CA SER A 14 -4.83 8.07 -6.22
C SER A 14 -5.65 7.53 -5.06
N TYR A 15 -6.97 7.75 -5.06
CA TYR A 15 -7.87 7.15 -4.07
C TYR A 15 -7.92 5.61 -4.20
N ALA A 16 -7.98 5.07 -5.42
CA ALA A 16 -7.97 3.63 -5.63
C ALA A 16 -6.68 2.97 -5.10
N ILE A 17 -5.53 3.63 -5.32
CA ILE A 17 -4.23 3.19 -4.78
C ILE A 17 -4.24 3.24 -3.25
N LEU A 18 -4.72 4.35 -2.67
CA LEU A 18 -4.84 4.51 -1.23
C LEU A 18 -5.72 3.42 -0.59
N PHE A 19 -6.86 3.13 -1.23
CA PHE A 19 -7.75 2.08 -0.77
C PHE A 19 -7.08 0.70 -0.82
N ALA A 20 -6.35 0.41 -1.91
CA ALA A 20 -5.57 -0.82 -2.02
C ALA A 20 -4.49 -0.94 -0.93
N ASP A 21 -3.82 0.16 -0.57
CA ASP A 21 -2.85 0.21 0.53
C ASP A 21 -3.50 -0.15 1.88
N LEU A 22 -4.69 0.40 2.18
CA LEU A 22 -5.39 0.13 3.43
C LEU A 22 -5.81 -1.34 3.55
N VAL A 23 -6.38 -1.91 2.49
CA VAL A 23 -6.76 -3.34 2.45
C VAL A 23 -5.53 -4.23 2.58
N THR A 24 -4.44 -3.87 1.90
CA THR A 24 -3.16 -4.60 1.97
C THR A 24 -2.58 -4.55 3.38
N GLY A 25 -2.58 -3.37 4.02
CA GLY A 25 -2.10 -3.20 5.39
C GLY A 25 -2.91 -4.00 6.39
N GLN A 26 -4.25 -3.97 6.28
CA GLN A 26 -5.12 -4.74 7.16
C GLN A 26 -4.90 -6.24 7.03
N SER A 27 -4.90 -6.78 5.81
CA SER A 27 -4.72 -8.22 5.59
C SER A 27 -3.34 -8.73 6.03
N LEU A 28 -2.28 -7.92 5.85
CA LEU A 28 -0.95 -8.22 6.39
C LEU A 28 -0.95 -8.22 7.92
N LEU A 29 -1.59 -7.23 8.54
CA LEU A 29 -1.69 -7.14 9.99
C LEU A 29 -2.50 -8.30 10.57
N GLU A 30 -3.64 -8.64 9.98
CA GLU A 30 -4.48 -9.78 10.40
C GLU A 30 -3.70 -11.10 10.33
N SER A 31 -2.93 -11.30 9.26
CA SER A 31 -2.06 -12.48 9.12
C SER A 31 -0.98 -12.56 10.20
N ALA A 32 -0.49 -11.42 10.68
CA ALA A 32 0.55 -11.34 11.71
C ALA A 32 -0.02 -11.32 13.14
N LYS A 33 -1.26 -10.86 13.33
CA LYS A 33 -1.91 -10.67 14.64
C LYS A 33 -2.00 -11.96 15.45
N ALA A 34 -2.17 -13.09 14.78
CA ALA A 34 -2.18 -14.42 15.41
C ALA A 34 -0.87 -14.75 16.17
N SER A 35 0.26 -14.16 15.77
CA SER A 35 1.56 -14.42 16.40
C SER A 35 1.85 -13.55 17.64
N ARG A 36 1.04 -12.52 17.91
CA ARG A 36 1.31 -11.47 18.91
C ARG A 36 0.03 -11.08 19.66
N ALA A 37 -0.48 -12.01 20.46
CA ALA A 37 -1.66 -11.75 21.31
C ALA A 37 -1.38 -10.75 22.45
N ASP A 38 -0.10 -10.50 22.76
CA ASP A 38 0.39 -9.61 23.81
C ASP A 38 0.40 -8.11 23.44
N ASP A 39 0.34 -7.76 22.15
CA ASP A 39 0.26 -6.38 21.66
C ASP A 39 -0.97 -6.24 20.73
N PRO A 40 -2.19 -6.11 21.28
CA PRO A 40 -3.40 -6.02 20.47
C PRO A 40 -3.44 -4.70 19.72
N VAL A 41 -3.10 -4.75 18.42
CA VAL A 41 -3.24 -3.60 17.53
C VAL A 41 -4.68 -3.56 17.02
N ASP A 42 -5.35 -2.44 17.33
CA ASP A 42 -6.69 -2.12 16.84
C ASP A 42 -6.60 -1.05 15.73
N VAL A 43 -6.75 -1.50 14.49
CA VAL A 43 -6.78 -0.64 13.31
C VAL A 43 -8.22 -0.47 12.87
N ASP A 44 -8.70 0.76 13.02
CA ASP A 44 -9.99 1.18 12.52
C ASP A 44 -9.79 1.85 11.15
N LEU A 45 -10.43 1.30 10.12
CA LEU A 45 -10.36 1.83 8.76
C LEU A 45 -11.00 3.22 8.66
N GLU A 46 -12.14 3.46 9.31
CA GLU A 46 -12.81 4.76 9.25
C GLU A 46 -11.89 5.84 9.85
N ARG A 47 -11.31 5.55 11.01
CA ARG A 47 -10.32 6.43 11.65
C ARG A 47 -9.11 6.68 10.75
N SER A 48 -8.65 5.65 10.04
CA SER A 48 -7.53 5.76 9.11
C SER A 48 -7.87 6.64 7.92
N HIS A 49 -9.05 6.47 7.32
CA HIS A 49 -9.54 7.31 6.21
C HIS A 49 -9.62 8.79 6.61
N TYR A 50 -10.21 9.12 7.76
CA TYR A 50 -10.28 10.50 8.25
C TYR A 50 -8.89 11.08 8.54
N SER A 51 -8.00 10.31 9.18
CA SER A 51 -6.62 10.73 9.45
C SER A 51 -5.86 11.08 8.18
N ILE A 52 -5.97 10.23 7.15
CA ILE A 52 -5.32 10.44 5.85
C ILE A 52 -5.94 11.63 5.11
N ALA A 53 -7.26 11.81 5.17
CA ALA A 53 -7.93 12.96 4.57
C ALA A 53 -7.45 14.28 5.21
N ILE A 54 -7.35 14.34 6.54
CA ILE A 54 -6.82 15.50 7.28
C ILE A 54 -5.35 15.75 6.90
N ARG A 55 -4.52 14.69 6.87
CA ARG A 55 -3.11 14.77 6.43
C ARG A 55 -3.01 15.34 5.01
N ASN A 56 -3.82 14.84 4.08
CA ASN A 56 -3.81 15.27 2.68
C ASN A 56 -4.29 16.71 2.52
N LEU A 57 -5.30 17.12 3.28
CA LEU A 57 -5.76 18.51 3.31
C LEU A 57 -4.66 19.44 3.83
N ALA A 58 -4.00 19.07 4.94
CA ALA A 58 -2.89 19.83 5.48
C ALA A 58 -1.72 19.93 4.49
N MET A 59 -1.36 18.82 3.83
CA MET A 59 -0.31 18.80 2.80
C MET A 59 -0.68 19.62 1.57
N SER A 60 -1.94 19.66 1.17
CA SER A 60 -2.38 20.48 0.02
C SER A 60 -2.10 21.97 0.21
N VAL A 61 -2.05 22.45 1.46
CA VAL A 61 -1.76 23.85 1.82
C VAL A 61 -0.28 24.06 2.11
N LEU A 62 0.34 23.16 2.87
CA LEU A 62 1.70 23.37 3.40
C LEU A 62 2.81 22.83 2.48
N CYS A 63 2.54 21.77 1.72
CA CYS A 63 3.56 21.03 0.98
C CYS A 63 2.93 20.20 -0.16
N PRO A 64 2.56 20.83 -1.29
CA PRO A 64 1.79 20.19 -2.36
C PRO A 64 2.67 19.28 -3.24
N PHE A 65 3.27 18.26 -2.65
CA PHE A 65 3.99 17.22 -3.38
C PHE A 65 3.09 16.02 -3.67
N PHE A 66 3.12 15.57 -4.92
CA PHE A 66 2.33 14.44 -5.40
C PHE A 66 2.75 13.08 -4.81
N SER A 67 3.97 12.98 -4.26
CA SER A 67 4.60 11.70 -3.89
C SER A 67 4.10 11.06 -2.58
N THR A 68 3.22 11.70 -1.81
CA THR A 68 2.74 11.17 -0.51
C THR A 68 1.38 10.48 -0.57
N GLN A 69 0.84 10.19 -1.76
CA GLN A 69 -0.54 9.71 -1.95
C GLN A 69 -0.82 8.30 -1.38
N GLY A 70 0.20 7.48 -1.14
CA GLY A 70 0.08 6.21 -0.42
C GLY A 70 0.13 6.41 1.11
N CYS A 71 -0.58 5.56 1.85
CA CYS A 71 -0.48 5.51 3.31
C CYS A 71 0.42 4.37 3.79
N LEU A 72 0.74 3.43 2.91
CA LEU A 72 1.51 2.24 3.25
C LEU A 72 2.75 2.12 2.37
N TRP A 73 3.90 1.88 3.00
CA TRP A 73 5.05 1.34 2.31
C TRP A 73 5.14 -0.16 2.59
N THR A 74 4.55 -0.95 1.70
CA THR A 74 4.34 -2.41 1.92
C THR A 74 5.64 -3.14 2.25
N GLY A 75 6.74 -2.85 1.53
CA GLY A 75 8.03 -3.49 1.78
C GLY A 75 8.54 -3.31 3.22
N ALA A 76 8.58 -2.08 3.74
CA ALA A 76 8.98 -1.86 5.13
C ALA A 76 7.95 -2.38 6.13
N HIS A 77 6.66 -2.26 5.80
CA HIS A 77 5.62 -2.74 6.69
C HIS A 77 5.76 -4.26 6.93
N VAL A 78 6.02 -5.05 5.89
CA VAL A 78 6.30 -6.49 6.03
C VAL A 78 7.53 -6.76 6.88
N ILE A 79 8.64 -6.03 6.67
CA ILE A 79 9.86 -6.22 7.47
C ILE A 79 9.60 -5.93 8.95
N ILE A 80 8.87 -4.85 9.23
CA ILE A 80 8.49 -4.46 10.60
C ILE A 80 7.56 -5.53 11.21
N LEU A 81 6.57 -6.01 10.46
CA LEU A 81 5.66 -7.07 10.91
C LEU A 81 6.39 -8.39 11.17
N GLU A 82 7.31 -8.81 10.29
CA GLU A 82 8.11 -10.01 10.50
C GLU A 82 9.02 -9.90 11.73
N ARG A 83 9.56 -8.71 12.01
CA ARG A 83 10.29 -8.46 13.25
C ARG A 83 9.35 -8.47 14.45
N TRP A 84 8.18 -7.84 14.33
CA TRP A 84 7.16 -7.79 15.39
C TRP A 84 6.67 -9.19 15.79
N LYS A 85 6.52 -10.11 14.82
CA LYS A 85 6.17 -11.52 15.01
C LYS A 85 7.21 -12.32 15.80
N ARG A 86 8.47 -11.89 15.86
CA ARG A 86 9.53 -12.58 16.63
C ARG A 86 9.37 -12.41 18.15
N GLY A 87 8.47 -11.53 18.59
CA GLY A 87 8.10 -11.37 19.98
C GLY A 87 8.63 -10.09 20.61
N ARG A 88 8.26 -9.90 21.88
CA ARG A 88 8.49 -8.67 22.65
C ARG A 88 9.96 -8.29 22.81
N GLU A 89 10.87 -9.28 22.85
CA GLU A 89 12.31 -9.02 22.99
C GLU A 89 12.89 -8.27 21.78
N GLU A 90 12.46 -8.65 20.57
CA GLU A 90 12.92 -8.05 19.32
C GLU A 90 12.25 -6.71 19.02
N MET A 91 10.97 -6.58 19.38
CA MET A 91 10.20 -5.37 19.18
C MET A 91 9.12 -5.27 20.26
N PRO A 92 9.13 -4.26 21.14
CA PRO A 92 8.13 -4.15 22.21
C PRO A 92 6.71 -3.89 21.69
N SER A 93 6.55 -2.95 20.74
CA SER A 93 5.25 -2.61 20.15
C SER A 93 5.35 -2.35 18.65
N LEU A 94 4.26 -2.62 17.92
CA LEU A 94 4.20 -2.36 16.48
C LEU A 94 4.37 -0.86 16.16
N PHE A 95 3.65 0.00 16.90
CA PHE A 95 3.75 1.45 16.73
C PHE A 95 5.16 1.99 16.99
N GLY A 96 5.88 1.42 17.96
CA GLY A 96 7.28 1.77 18.23
C GLY A 96 8.22 1.38 17.08
N GLY A 97 7.98 0.23 16.45
CA GLY A 97 8.70 -0.20 15.26
C GLY A 97 8.48 0.74 14.07
N ILE A 98 7.22 1.08 13.81
CA ILE A 98 6.83 2.01 12.75
C ILE A 98 7.39 3.41 13.02
N SER A 99 7.26 3.93 14.25
CA SER A 99 7.77 5.26 14.59
C SER A 99 9.29 5.32 14.49
N SER A 100 10.01 4.28 14.94
CA SER A 100 11.47 4.22 14.83
C SER A 100 11.94 4.28 13.38
N TYR A 101 11.21 3.61 12.47
CA TYR A 101 11.49 3.66 11.05
C TYR A 101 11.37 5.10 10.49
N TYR A 102 10.30 5.82 10.80
CA TYR A 102 10.08 7.19 10.31
C TYR A 102 10.96 8.24 11.01
N VAL A 103 11.22 8.09 12.31
CA VAL A 103 12.06 9.00 13.09
C VAL A 103 13.53 8.90 12.70
N LEU A 104 14.01 7.71 12.30
CA LEU A 104 15.36 7.58 11.74
C LEU A 104 15.43 8.12 10.30
N GLY A 105 14.36 7.95 9.52
CA GLY A 105 14.33 8.29 8.09
C GLY A 105 14.25 9.79 7.77
N ILE A 106 13.50 10.60 8.52
CA ILE A 106 13.20 11.98 8.10
C ILE A 106 14.21 13.02 8.61
N PRO A 107 14.59 13.11 9.90
CA PRO A 107 15.48 14.16 10.41
C PRO A 107 16.98 13.87 10.15
N VAL A 108 17.41 12.61 10.25
CA VAL A 108 18.83 12.24 10.14
C VAL A 108 19.32 12.33 8.69
N LEU A 109 18.49 11.96 7.71
CA LEU A 109 18.86 12.07 6.30
C LEU A 109 19.17 13.51 5.89
N TYR A 110 18.38 14.50 6.30
CA TYR A 110 18.61 15.90 5.93
C TYR A 110 19.90 16.48 6.55
N LEU A 111 20.36 15.96 7.69
CA LEU A 111 21.63 16.37 8.29
C LEU A 111 22.84 15.70 7.62
N CYS A 112 22.62 14.60 6.89
CA CYS A 112 23.65 13.76 6.28
C CYS A 112 23.70 13.86 4.74
N ILE A 113 23.29 14.98 4.14
CA ILE A 113 23.38 15.23 2.69
C ILE A 113 24.73 14.82 2.05
N PRO A 114 25.91 15.12 2.63
CA PRO A 114 27.19 14.68 2.04
C PRO A 114 27.36 13.16 2.06
N LEU A 115 26.85 12.46 3.08
CA LEU A 115 26.86 11.00 3.12
C LEU A 115 25.91 10.41 2.07
N ILE A 116 24.70 10.99 1.92
CA ILE A 116 23.72 10.58 0.90
C ILE A 116 24.31 10.68 -0.51
N THR A 117 25.12 11.71 -0.76
CA THR A 117 25.78 11.91 -2.06
C THR A 117 26.74 10.78 -2.40
N GLY A 118 27.40 10.17 -1.40
CA GLY A 118 28.28 9.02 -1.58
C GLY A 118 27.53 7.69 -1.82
N VAL A 119 26.32 7.53 -1.29
CA VAL A 119 25.46 6.34 -1.52
C VAL A 119 24.54 6.47 -2.74
N ARG A 120 24.57 7.59 -3.50
CA ARG A 120 23.84 7.74 -4.77
C ARG A 120 23.87 6.50 -5.69
N PRO A 121 25.03 5.85 -5.96
CA PRO A 121 25.05 4.66 -6.81
C PRO A 121 24.31 3.46 -6.19
N LEU A 122 24.25 3.37 -4.85
CA LEU A 122 23.51 2.31 -4.15
C LEU A 122 22.00 2.58 -4.13
N MET A 123 21.58 3.85 -4.26
CA MET A 123 20.16 4.21 -4.22
C MET A 123 19.36 3.56 -5.36
N GLU A 124 19.90 3.48 -6.57
CA GLU A 124 19.20 2.85 -7.70
C GLU A 124 18.99 1.35 -7.47
N ALA A 125 20.03 0.64 -7.01
CA ALA A 125 19.93 -0.77 -6.68
C ALA A 125 18.95 -1.01 -5.52
N THR A 126 18.96 -0.13 -4.50
CA THR A 126 18.04 -0.22 -3.36
C THR A 126 16.60 0.06 -3.78
N LEU A 127 16.38 1.03 -4.68
CA LEU A 127 15.07 1.37 -5.22
C LEU A 127 14.50 0.18 -6.01
N PHE A 128 15.31 -0.44 -6.87
CA PHE A 128 14.89 -1.64 -7.60
C PHE A 128 14.51 -2.77 -6.64
N LEU A 129 15.35 -3.05 -5.64
CA LEU A 129 15.08 -4.09 -4.65
C LEU A 129 13.79 -3.82 -3.88
N THR A 130 13.54 -2.59 -3.42
CA THR A 130 12.31 -2.29 -2.68
C THR A 130 11.06 -2.37 -3.55
N LEU A 131 11.12 -1.93 -4.81
CA LEU A 131 10.01 -2.05 -5.74
C LEU A 131 9.72 -3.52 -6.08
N ALA A 132 10.76 -4.32 -6.31
CA ALA A 132 10.62 -5.75 -6.57
C ALA A 132 10.02 -6.50 -5.38
N LEU A 133 10.51 -6.23 -4.16
CA LEU A 133 9.95 -6.82 -2.93
C LEU A 133 8.50 -6.42 -2.72
N SER A 134 8.17 -5.14 -2.90
CA SER A 134 6.80 -4.65 -2.76
C SER A 134 5.87 -5.28 -3.80
N ALA A 135 6.31 -5.38 -5.07
CA ALA A 135 5.55 -6.03 -6.13
C ALA A 135 5.30 -7.53 -5.82
N TYR A 136 6.33 -8.25 -5.35
CA TYR A 136 6.19 -9.64 -4.95
C TYR A 136 5.18 -9.83 -3.81
N VAL A 137 5.26 -9.01 -2.76
CA VAL A 137 4.33 -9.08 -1.63
C VAL A 137 2.90 -8.78 -2.07
N CYS A 138 2.69 -7.69 -2.80
CA CYS A 138 1.36 -7.30 -3.29
C CYS A 138 0.77 -8.37 -4.21
N ALA A 139 1.57 -8.93 -5.13
CA ALA A 139 1.11 -10.03 -5.99
C ALA A 139 0.76 -11.28 -5.18
N SER A 140 1.61 -11.68 -4.24
CA SER A 140 1.39 -12.87 -3.39
C SER A 140 0.14 -12.75 -2.53
N LEU A 141 -0.19 -11.54 -2.08
CA LEU A 141 -1.41 -11.25 -1.35
C LEU A 141 -2.63 -11.25 -2.29
N ALA A 142 -2.52 -10.61 -3.45
CA ALA A 142 -3.61 -10.54 -4.42
C ALA A 142 -4.06 -11.94 -4.88
N PHE A 143 -3.12 -12.86 -5.12
CA PHE A 143 -3.43 -14.24 -5.52
C PHE A 143 -4.08 -15.10 -4.42
N LYS A 144 -4.13 -14.63 -3.16
CA LYS A 144 -4.86 -15.31 -2.07
C LYS A 144 -6.34 -14.92 -1.99
N LEU A 145 -6.73 -13.82 -2.64
CA LEU A 145 -8.10 -13.31 -2.65
C LEU A 145 -9.08 -14.12 -3.54
N PRO A 146 -8.75 -14.52 -4.78
CA PRO A 146 -9.71 -15.19 -5.66
C PRO A 146 -10.05 -16.59 -5.14
N ARG A 147 -11.34 -16.95 -5.22
CA ARG A 147 -11.87 -18.26 -4.80
C ARG A 147 -12.00 -19.25 -5.95
N SER A 148 -12.01 -18.76 -7.19
CA SER A 148 -12.18 -19.57 -8.39
C SER A 148 -11.07 -19.37 -9.41
N SER A 149 -10.83 -20.37 -10.27
CA SER A 149 -9.88 -20.26 -11.39
C SER A 149 -10.23 -19.12 -12.34
N THR A 150 -11.53 -18.82 -12.50
CA THR A 150 -12.03 -17.71 -13.32
C THR A 150 -11.68 -16.36 -12.69
N GLU A 151 -11.86 -16.20 -11.38
CA GLU A 151 -11.44 -14.98 -10.67
C GLU A 151 -9.93 -14.79 -10.71
N CYS A 152 -9.14 -15.87 -10.57
CA CYS A 152 -7.68 -15.81 -10.66
C CYS A 152 -7.21 -15.41 -12.07
N GLY A 153 -7.81 -15.99 -13.11
CA GLY A 153 -7.55 -15.59 -14.51
C GLY A 153 -7.94 -14.14 -14.77
N THR A 154 -9.08 -13.70 -14.25
CA THR A 154 -9.54 -12.31 -14.36
C THR A 154 -8.58 -11.36 -13.65
N LEU A 155 -8.17 -11.67 -12.42
CA LEU A 155 -7.17 -10.91 -11.65
C LEU A 155 -5.87 -10.75 -12.43
N PHE A 156 -5.37 -11.83 -13.03
CA PHE A 156 -4.15 -11.79 -13.84
C PHE A 156 -4.31 -10.88 -15.07
N LEU A 157 -5.42 -10.99 -15.81
CA LEU A 157 -5.71 -10.15 -16.96
C LEU A 157 -5.82 -8.66 -16.59
N ILE A 158 -6.42 -8.36 -15.44
CA ILE A 158 -6.48 -6.99 -14.90
C ILE A 158 -5.08 -6.48 -14.58
N GLY A 159 -4.25 -7.29 -13.91
CA GLY A 159 -2.87 -6.94 -13.59
C GLY A 159 -2.03 -6.64 -14.84
N VAL A 160 -2.12 -7.48 -15.87
CA VAL A 160 -1.45 -7.25 -17.16
C VAL A 160 -2.02 -6.00 -17.84
N GLY A 161 -3.34 -5.80 -17.80
CA GLY A 161 -3.99 -4.63 -18.35
C GLY A 161 -3.49 -3.33 -17.71
N LEU A 162 -3.37 -3.29 -16.39
CA LEU A 162 -2.82 -2.15 -15.66
C LEU A 162 -1.33 -1.90 -15.94
N ALA A 163 -0.57 -2.92 -16.29
CA ALA A 163 0.86 -2.79 -16.61
C ALA A 163 1.11 -2.25 -18.04
N VAL A 164 0.22 -2.57 -18.99
CA VAL A 164 0.40 -2.23 -20.41
C VAL A 164 -0.35 -0.96 -20.81
N PHE A 165 -1.52 -0.71 -20.20
CA PHE A 165 -2.39 0.41 -20.55
C PHE A 165 -2.27 1.56 -19.55
N PRO A 166 -2.67 2.79 -19.95
CA PRO A 166 -2.86 3.89 -19.02
C PRO A 166 -3.72 3.46 -17.81
N PRO A 167 -3.38 3.85 -16.58
CA PRO A 167 -4.02 3.31 -15.37
C PRO A 167 -5.54 3.42 -15.37
N TRP A 168 -6.11 4.51 -15.89
CA TRP A 168 -7.56 4.70 -15.98
C TRP A 168 -8.23 3.71 -16.94
N ILE A 169 -7.58 3.38 -18.07
CA ILE A 169 -8.07 2.39 -19.04
C ILE A 169 -7.98 1.00 -18.44
N GLY A 170 -6.84 0.67 -17.81
CA GLY A 170 -6.65 -0.62 -17.16
C GLY A 170 -7.65 -0.85 -16.03
N LEU A 171 -7.93 0.18 -15.21
CA LEU A 171 -8.94 0.11 -14.14
C LEU A 171 -10.36 -0.09 -14.71
N LEU A 172 -10.73 0.68 -15.73
CA LEU A 172 -12.06 0.60 -16.34
C LEU A 172 -12.28 -0.74 -17.05
N ALA A 173 -11.30 -1.17 -17.87
CA ALA A 173 -11.32 -2.47 -18.51
C ALA A 173 -11.37 -3.60 -17.47
N GLY A 174 -10.65 -3.45 -16.35
CA GLY A 174 -10.68 -4.42 -15.28
C GLY A 174 -12.02 -4.50 -14.55
N LEU A 175 -12.69 -3.37 -14.32
CA LEU A 175 -14.05 -3.34 -13.76
C LEU A 175 -15.03 -4.08 -14.68
N VAL A 176 -14.95 -3.84 -16.00
CA VAL A 176 -15.80 -4.50 -17.00
C VAL A 176 -15.51 -6.01 -17.04
N LEU A 177 -14.24 -6.41 -17.08
CA LEU A 177 -13.84 -7.82 -17.08
C LEU A 177 -14.31 -8.54 -15.82
N ALA A 178 -14.13 -7.92 -14.65
CA ALA A 178 -14.61 -8.47 -13.38
C ALA A 178 -16.13 -8.64 -13.38
N GLY A 179 -16.88 -7.64 -13.84
CA GLY A 179 -18.35 -7.71 -13.93
C GLY A 179 -18.86 -8.79 -14.90
N LEU A 180 -18.19 -8.97 -16.04
CA LEU A 180 -18.58 -9.94 -17.06
C LEU A 180 -18.21 -11.38 -16.69
N LEU A 181 -16.99 -11.60 -16.16
CA LEU A 181 -16.45 -12.94 -15.94
C LEU A 181 -16.75 -13.48 -14.54
N CYS A 182 -16.72 -12.63 -13.51
CA CYS A 182 -17.04 -13.02 -12.14
C CYS A 182 -18.53 -12.82 -11.82
N GLY A 183 -19.25 -12.03 -12.63
CA GLY A 183 -20.65 -11.71 -12.42
C GLY A 183 -20.89 -10.68 -11.32
N TRP A 184 -22.03 -9.98 -11.37
CA TRP A 184 -22.45 -9.02 -10.34
C TRP A 184 -23.10 -9.68 -9.12
N LYS A 185 -23.21 -11.02 -9.09
CA LYS A 185 -23.86 -11.70 -7.97
C LYS A 185 -22.95 -11.61 -6.75
N GLY A 186 -23.33 -10.74 -5.82
CA GLY A 186 -22.78 -10.74 -4.47
C GLY A 186 -23.04 -12.10 -3.83
N HIS A 187 -22.08 -13.01 -3.93
CA HIS A 187 -22.01 -14.17 -3.05
C HIS A 187 -21.48 -13.71 -1.69
N PHE A 188 -22.31 -12.95 -0.98
CA PHE A 188 -22.33 -12.94 0.48
C PHE A 188 -23.24 -14.08 0.94
N GLU A 189 -22.87 -15.32 0.61
CA GLU A 189 -23.45 -16.51 1.23
C GLU A 189 -22.33 -17.23 1.96
N THR A 190 -22.51 -17.21 3.28
CA THR A 190 -21.90 -18.02 4.34
C THR A 190 -21.35 -19.37 3.88
N GLU A 191 -20.08 -19.61 4.15
CA GLU A 191 -19.61 -20.72 5.00
C GLU A 191 -18.42 -20.26 5.83
#